data_AF-A0A9W4QY24-F1
#
_entry.id   AF-A0A9W4QY24-F1
#
_cell.length_a   1.000
_cell.length_b   1.000
_cell.length_c   1.000
_cell.angle_alpha   90.00
_cell.angle_beta   90.00
_cell.angle_gamma   90.00
#
_symmetry.space_group_name_H-M   'P 1'
#
loop_
_entity.id
_entity.type
_entity.pdbx_description
1 polymer ?
#
loop_
_entity_poly.entity_id
_entity_poly.type
_entity_poly.pdbx_seq_one_letter_code
_entity_poly.pdbx_strand_id
1 'polypeptide(L)'
;MVKQNPIRLEFYEKYKTIIAEYNAGKDIQAVQKAFDDLCDLMEDDLTPEQERSLREGLDEETLAIYDILKKPSLSAEEEKEVKKVAIETLARLKEEKLKIERWQESTQLKSQVKVMIKNSLYWLPTNAYINDELSNMSLLVYQHVYANYQGAGNSTYGSF
;
A
#
# COMPACT_ATOMS: atom_id res chain seq x y z
N MET A 1 2.99 -0.87 -23.52
CA MET A 1 4.06 -0.33 -22.67
C MET A 1 3.72 1.12 -22.41
N VAL A 2 3.11 1.41 -21.25
CA VAL A 2 2.70 2.76 -20.87
C VAL A 2 3.98 3.56 -20.65
N LYS A 3 4.24 4.54 -21.52
CA LYS A 3 5.34 5.49 -21.35
C LYS A 3 5.22 6.08 -19.94
N GLN A 4 6.25 5.92 -19.12
CA GLN A 4 6.36 6.63 -17.85
C GLN A 4 6.26 8.12 -18.15
N ASN A 5 5.12 8.71 -17.80
CA ASN A 5 4.86 10.13 -17.99
C ASN A 5 5.77 10.87 -16.99
N PRO A 6 6.71 11.73 -17.41
CA PRO A 6 7.64 12.43 -16.52
C PRO A 6 6.94 13.21 -15.41
N ILE A 7 5.74 13.71 -15.70
CA ILE A 7 4.84 14.39 -14.77
C ILE A 7 4.49 13.49 -13.57
N ARG A 8 4.43 12.17 -13.77
CA ARG A 8 4.09 11.18 -12.75
C ARG A 8 5.16 11.04 -11.67
N LEU A 9 6.44 11.21 -12.01
CA LEU A 9 7.54 11.13 -11.05
C LEU A 9 7.58 12.40 -10.19
N GLU A 10 7.46 13.57 -10.82
CA GLU A 10 7.42 14.86 -10.10
C GLU A 10 6.20 14.98 -9.19
N PHE A 11 5.06 14.44 -9.62
CA PHE A 11 3.86 14.30 -8.83
C PHE A 11 4.08 13.47 -7.56
N TYR A 12 4.63 12.27 -7.71
CA TYR A 12 4.80 11.33 -6.62
C TYR A 12 5.73 11.89 -5.53
N GLU A 13 6.78 12.60 -5.92
CA GLU A 13 7.68 13.27 -4.99
C GLU A 13 7.03 14.46 -4.25
N LYS A 14 6.24 15.28 -4.96
CA LYS A 14 5.46 16.37 -4.32
C LYS A 14 4.42 15.82 -3.35
N TYR A 15 3.73 14.76 -3.72
CA TYR A 15 2.73 14.10 -2.87
C TYR A 15 3.34 13.48 -1.60
N LYS A 16 4.45 12.75 -1.73
CA LYS A 16 5.21 12.23 -0.57
C LYS A 16 5.59 13.33 0.40
N THR A 17 5.98 14.48 -0.12
CA THR A 17 6.32 15.64 0.69
C THR A 17 5.11 16.13 1.49
N ILE A 18 3.93 16.25 0.86
CA ILE A 18 2.68 16.65 1.54
C ILE A 18 2.31 15.66 2.65
N ILE A 19 2.40 14.35 2.41
CA ILE A 19 2.14 13.32 3.43
C ILE A 19 3.15 13.42 4.58
N ALA A 20 4.43 13.61 4.28
CA ALA A 20 5.46 13.74 5.30
C ALA A 20 5.21 14.99 6.17
N GLU A 21 4.77 16.08 5.56
CA GLU A 21 4.39 17.31 6.25
C GLU A 21 3.14 17.14 7.13
N TYR A 22 2.13 16.42 6.64
CA TYR A 22 0.97 16.02 7.44
C TYR A 22 1.36 15.19 8.66
N ASN A 23 2.16 14.14 8.45
CA ASN A 23 2.61 13.24 9.51
C ASN A 23 3.53 13.95 10.52
N ALA A 24 4.22 15.01 10.10
CA ALA A 24 5.02 15.88 10.97
C ALA A 24 4.17 16.87 11.80
N GLY A 25 2.84 16.84 11.67
CA GLY A 25 1.93 17.70 12.44
C GLY A 25 1.92 19.16 12.00
N LYS A 26 2.26 19.46 10.74
CA LYS A 26 2.06 20.80 10.17
C LYS A 26 0.57 21.14 10.08
N ASP A 27 0.26 22.42 9.91
CA ASP A 27 -1.10 22.94 9.83
C ASP A 27 -1.97 22.13 8.84
N ILE A 28 -3.00 21.48 9.37
CA ILE A 28 -3.92 20.61 8.63
C ILE A 28 -4.59 21.37 7.47
N GLN A 29 -4.88 22.66 7.64
CA GLN A 29 -5.50 23.45 6.57
C GLN A 29 -4.50 23.74 5.43
N ALA A 30 -3.23 23.97 5.76
CA ALA A 30 -2.19 24.19 4.77
C ALA A 30 -1.87 22.91 3.99
N VAL A 31 -1.84 21.76 4.67
CA VAL A 31 -1.66 20.44 4.04
C VAL A 31 -2.84 20.13 3.11
N GLN A 32 -4.07 20.32 3.59
CA GLN A 32 -5.27 20.07 2.77
C GLN A 32 -5.27 20.95 1.53
N LYS A 33 -4.95 22.24 1.68
CA LYS A 33 -4.86 23.15 0.54
C LYS A 33 -3.76 22.75 -0.45
N ALA A 34 -2.57 22.37 0.04
CA ALA A 34 -1.49 21.92 -0.81
C ALA A 34 -1.84 20.63 -1.58
N PHE A 35 -2.68 19.78 -0.99
CA PHE A 35 -3.22 18.59 -1.63
C PHE A 35 -4.28 18.95 -2.69
N ASP A 36 -5.20 19.86 -2.39
CA ASP A 36 -6.23 20.32 -3.33
C ASP A 36 -5.58 21.00 -4.54
N ASP A 37 -4.62 21.91 -4.32
CA ASP A 37 -3.84 22.58 -5.38
C ASP A 37 -3.05 21.57 -6.26
N LEU A 38 -2.64 20.43 -5.68
CA LEU A 38 -1.97 19.35 -6.40
C LEU A 38 -2.95 18.51 -7.22
N CYS A 39 -4.17 18.29 -6.74
CA CYS A 39 -5.23 17.60 -7.47
C CYS A 39 -5.73 18.43 -8.67
N ASP A 40 -5.94 19.73 -8.48
CA ASP A 40 -6.36 20.66 -9.54
C ASP A 40 -5.34 20.72 -10.69
N LEU A 41 -4.05 20.53 -10.40
CA LEU A 41 -2.99 20.45 -11.42
C LEU A 41 -3.13 19.21 -12.32
N MET A 42 -3.90 18.21 -11.92
CA MET A 42 -3.89 16.86 -12.49
C MET A 42 -5.25 16.29 -12.89
N GLU A 43 -6.32 17.08 -12.74
CA GLU A 43 -7.71 16.67 -13.02
C GLU A 43 -7.91 16.05 -14.41
N ASP A 44 -7.11 16.41 -15.42
CA ASP A 44 -7.25 15.90 -16.79
C ASP A 44 -6.42 14.62 -17.09
N ASP A 45 -5.46 14.24 -16.24
CA ASP A 45 -4.43 13.21 -16.55
C ASP A 45 -4.38 12.03 -15.56
N LEU A 46 -5.13 12.07 -14.45
CA LEU A 46 -5.15 10.99 -13.47
C LEU A 46 -6.16 9.91 -13.84
N THR A 47 -5.72 8.65 -13.81
CA THR A 47 -6.65 7.52 -13.82
C THR A 47 -7.42 7.47 -12.48
N PRO A 48 -8.61 6.86 -12.45
CA PRO A 48 -9.39 6.72 -11.21
C PRO A 48 -8.61 6.09 -10.05
N GLU A 49 -7.69 5.16 -10.35
CA GLU A 49 -6.87 4.51 -9.32
C GLU A 49 -5.81 5.46 -8.74
N GLN A 50 -5.27 6.37 -9.56
CA GLN A 50 -4.34 7.38 -9.08
C GLN A 50 -5.04 8.41 -8.19
N GLU A 51 -6.28 8.79 -8.51
CA GLU A 51 -7.12 9.64 -7.66
C GLU A 51 -7.42 8.97 -6.31
N ARG A 52 -7.66 7.65 -6.31
CA ARG A 52 -7.84 6.87 -5.07
C ARG A 52 -6.57 6.81 -4.23
N SER A 53 -5.42 6.52 -4.85
CA SER A 53 -4.12 6.53 -4.19
C SER A 53 -3.85 7.86 -3.49
N LEU A 54 -4.16 8.97 -4.16
CA LEU A 54 -4.09 10.31 -3.59
C LEU A 54 -5.00 10.49 -2.38
N ARG A 55 -6.30 10.22 -2.55
CA ARG A 55 -7.30 10.39 -1.49
C ARG A 55 -6.95 9.58 -0.25
N GLU A 56 -6.40 8.38 -0.45
CA GLU A 56 -6.15 7.43 0.63
C GLU A 56 -4.78 7.62 1.29
N GLY A 57 -3.88 8.44 0.76
CA GLY A 57 -2.55 8.59 1.36
C GLY A 57 -1.56 7.46 0.97
N LEU A 58 -1.88 6.64 -0.05
CA LEU A 58 -1.19 5.38 -0.33
C LEU A 58 -0.73 5.30 -1.78
N ASP A 59 0.42 4.67 -2.04
CA ASP A 59 0.77 4.27 -3.41
C ASP A 59 -0.14 3.13 -3.90
N GLU A 60 -0.15 2.90 -5.21
CA GLU A 60 -1.02 1.90 -5.86
C GLU A 60 -0.76 0.48 -5.31
N GLU A 61 0.51 0.16 -5.01
CA GLU A 61 0.91 -1.13 -4.44
C GLU A 61 0.28 -1.37 -3.07
N THR A 62 0.36 -0.36 -2.20
CA THR A 62 -0.14 -0.42 -0.84
C THR A 62 -1.66 -0.31 -0.82
N LEU A 63 -2.24 0.50 -1.72
CA LEU A 63 -3.68 0.65 -1.87
C LEU A 63 -4.34 -0.70 -2.16
N ALA A 64 -3.74 -1.53 -3.01
CA ALA A 64 -4.27 -2.86 -3.30
C ALA A 64 -4.30 -3.79 -2.07
N ILE A 65 -3.31 -3.67 -1.17
CA ILE A 65 -3.30 -4.42 0.10
C ILE A 65 -4.32 -3.82 1.07
N TYR A 66 -4.38 -2.50 1.17
CA TYR A 66 -5.35 -1.79 2.01
C TYR A 66 -6.79 -2.15 1.62
N ASP A 67 -7.11 -2.21 0.33
CA ASP A 67 -8.43 -2.57 -0.18
C ASP A 67 -8.87 -3.99 0.21
N ILE A 68 -7.92 -4.92 0.35
CA ILE A 68 -8.19 -6.28 0.85
C ILE A 68 -8.52 -6.25 2.36
N LEU A 69 -7.90 -5.33 3.11
CA LEU A 69 -8.03 -5.24 4.56
C LEU A 69 -9.19 -4.32 4.99
N LYS A 70 -9.56 -3.33 4.19
CA LYS A 70 -10.57 -2.31 4.54
C LYS A 70 -11.93 -2.96 4.81
N LYS A 71 -12.60 -2.51 5.87
CA LYS A 71 -14.00 -2.86 6.18
C LYS A 71 -14.85 -1.58 6.22
N PRO A 72 -16.13 -1.62 5.83
CA PRO A 72 -17.00 -0.44 5.83
C PRO A 72 -17.34 0.06 7.23
N SER A 73 -17.09 -0.73 8.28
CA SER A 73 -17.43 -0.41 9.67
C SER A 73 -16.30 0.23 10.48
N LEU A 74 -15.15 0.52 9.86
CA LEU A 74 -13.98 1.04 10.55
C LEU A 74 -14.19 2.50 10.97
N SER A 75 -13.71 2.85 12.16
CA SER A 75 -13.55 4.25 12.55
C SER A 75 -12.39 4.91 11.79
N ALA A 76 -12.31 6.24 11.81
CA ALA A 76 -11.19 6.98 11.20
C ALA A 76 -9.83 6.60 11.82
N GLU A 77 -9.80 6.30 13.12
CA GLU A 77 -8.61 5.82 13.83
C GLU A 77 -8.24 4.41 13.38
N GLU A 78 -9.22 3.50 13.29
CA GLU A 78 -9.00 2.14 12.82
C GLU A 78 -8.54 2.11 11.36
N GLU A 79 -9.10 2.95 10.49
CA GLU A 79 -8.63 3.08 9.11
C GLU A 79 -7.15 3.48 9.04
N LYS A 80 -6.69 4.40 9.89
CA LYS A 80 -5.28 4.80 9.96
C LYS A 80 -4.38 3.63 10.39
N GLU A 81 -4.81 2.83 11.36
CA GLU A 81 -4.09 1.63 11.79
C GLU A 81 -4.01 0.60 10.66
N VAL A 82 -5.11 0.37 9.94
CA VAL A 82 -5.14 -0.58 8.80
C VAL A 82 -4.21 -0.12 7.68
N LYS A 83 -4.19 1.18 7.35
CA LYS A 83 -3.25 1.75 6.37
C LYS A 83 -1.81 1.52 6.81
N LYS A 84 -1.49 1.78 8.07
CA LYS A 84 -0.16 1.55 8.63
C LYS A 84 0.26 0.09 8.51
N VAL A 85 -0.62 -0.85 8.87
CA VAL A 85 -0.34 -2.29 8.73
C VAL A 85 -0.10 -2.66 7.26
N ALA A 86 -0.87 -2.12 6.32
CA ALA A 86 -0.67 -2.37 4.89
C ALA A 86 0.72 -1.90 4.42
N ILE A 87 1.10 -0.65 4.76
CA ILE A 87 2.40 -0.07 4.43
C ILE A 87 3.55 -0.93 5.00
N GLU A 88 3.51 -1.24 6.29
CA GLU A 88 4.56 -2.00 6.97
C GLU A 88 4.68 -3.43 6.45
N THR A 89 3.54 -4.07 6.15
CA THR A 89 3.52 -5.42 5.57
C THR A 89 4.24 -5.44 4.23
N LEU A 90 3.91 -4.49 3.34
CA LEU A 90 4.51 -4.41 2.01
C LEU A 90 6.00 -4.07 2.10
N ALA A 91 6.36 -3.08 2.91
CA ALA A 91 7.75 -2.66 3.09
C ALA A 91 8.64 -3.84 3.54
N ARG A 92 8.20 -4.60 4.55
CA ARG A 92 8.94 -5.76 5.06
C ARG A 92 9.07 -6.87 4.00
N LEU A 93 8.01 -7.14 3.25
CA LEU A 93 8.05 -8.11 2.16
C LEU A 93 9.06 -7.70 1.07
N LYS A 94 9.05 -6.43 0.66
CA LYS A 94 9.95 -5.86 -0.34
C LYS A 94 11.40 -5.83 0.14
N GLU A 95 11.64 -5.53 1.42
CA GLU A 95 13.00 -5.51 1.98
C GLU A 95 13.62 -6.91 2.07
N GLU A 96 12.81 -7.93 2.36
CA GLU A 96 13.28 -9.29 2.58
C GLU A 96 13.00 -10.22 1.38
N LYS A 97 11.81 -10.82 1.35
CA LYS A 97 11.56 -12.05 0.58
C LYS A 97 11.37 -11.79 -0.91
N LEU A 98 10.83 -10.63 -1.27
CA LEU A 98 10.52 -10.31 -2.66
C LEU A 98 11.75 -9.83 -3.47
N LYS A 99 12.89 -9.61 -2.81
CA LYS A 99 14.20 -9.44 -3.47
C LYS A 99 14.83 -10.76 -3.91
N ILE A 100 14.36 -11.88 -3.38
CA ILE A 100 14.92 -13.19 -3.72
C ILE A 100 14.39 -13.59 -5.10
N GLU A 101 15.30 -13.97 -5.99
CA GLU A 101 14.96 -14.48 -7.32
C GLU A 101 14.13 -15.77 -7.21
N ARG A 102 13.06 -15.86 -8.01
CA ARG A 102 12.19 -17.06 -8.12
C ARG A 102 11.67 -17.57 -6.76
N TRP A 103 11.41 -16.68 -5.79
CA TRP A 103 10.93 -17.06 -4.46
C TRP A 103 9.66 -17.93 -4.47
N GLN A 104 8.83 -17.78 -5.51
CA GLN A 104 7.60 -18.56 -5.74
C GLN A 104 7.84 -20.06 -5.93
N GLU A 105 9.03 -20.45 -6.39
CA GLU A 105 9.37 -21.87 -6.60
C GLU A 105 9.76 -22.56 -5.31
N SER A 106 10.32 -21.81 -4.34
CA SER A 106 10.71 -22.34 -3.05
C SER A 106 9.51 -22.48 -2.11
N THR A 107 9.21 -23.72 -1.72
CA THR A 107 8.19 -24.02 -0.69
C THR A 107 8.51 -23.34 0.64
N GLN A 108 9.80 -23.21 0.98
CA GLN A 108 10.24 -22.54 2.21
C GLN A 108 9.97 -21.04 2.13
N LEU A 109 10.35 -20.36 1.04
CA LEU A 109 10.12 -18.92 0.89
C LEU A 109 8.64 -18.57 0.80
N LYS A 110 7.84 -19.37 0.08
CA LYS A 110 6.37 -19.24 0.08
C LYS A 110 5.79 -19.31 1.50
N SER A 111 6.24 -20.28 2.29
CA SER A 111 5.80 -20.42 3.69
C SER A 111 6.21 -19.22 4.53
N GLN A 112 7.44 -18.71 4.37
CA GLN A 112 7.91 -17.52 5.07
C GLN A 112 7.10 -16.26 4.71
N VAL A 113 6.78 -16.06 3.42
CA VAL A 113 5.94 -14.95 2.96
C VAL A 113 4.55 -15.04 3.60
N LYS A 114 3.92 -16.21 3.59
CA LYS A 114 2.62 -16.43 4.26
C LYS A 114 2.68 -16.09 5.75
N VAL A 115 3.72 -16.56 6.45
CA VAL A 115 3.91 -16.29 7.88
C VAL A 115 4.13 -14.80 8.13
N MET A 116 4.93 -14.11 7.30
CA MET A 116 5.17 -12.69 7.43
C MET A 116 3.88 -11.87 7.26
N ILE A 117 3.07 -12.18 6.25
CA ILE A 117 1.77 -11.55 6.04
C ILE A 117 0.89 -11.79 7.26
N LYS A 118 0.70 -13.06 7.65
CA LYS A 118 -0.14 -13.43 8.81
C LYS A 118 0.29 -12.72 10.08
N ASN A 119 1.60 -12.67 10.36
CA ASN A 119 2.16 -12.00 11.52
C ASN A 119 1.93 -10.49 11.50
N SER A 120 1.95 -9.88 10.32
CA SER A 120 1.70 -8.44 10.18
C SER A 120 0.21 -8.12 10.40
N LEU A 121 -0.70 -8.97 9.92
CA LEU A 121 -2.15 -8.76 10.11
C LEU A 121 -2.62 -8.92 11.56
N TYR A 122 -1.84 -9.55 12.44
CA TYR A 122 -2.15 -9.55 13.88
C TYR A 122 -2.09 -8.16 14.53
N TRP A 123 -1.50 -7.16 13.86
CA TRP A 123 -1.45 -5.78 14.32
C TRP A 123 -2.66 -4.95 13.86
N LEU A 124 -3.63 -5.57 13.18
CA LEU A 124 -4.90 -4.90 12.85
C LEU A 124 -5.74 -4.64 14.11
N PRO A 125 -6.65 -3.64 14.08
CA PRO A 125 -7.53 -3.32 15.20
C PRO A 125 -8.31 -4.55 15.69
N THR A 126 -8.00 -5.06 16.87
CA THR A 126 -8.50 -6.36 17.35
C THR A 126 -10.02 -6.43 17.53
N ASN A 127 -10.67 -5.28 17.73
CA ASN A 127 -12.12 -5.19 17.84
C ASN A 127 -12.83 -5.30 16.48
N ALA A 128 -12.15 -4.90 15.39
CA ALA A 128 -12.73 -4.87 14.05
C ALA A 128 -12.49 -6.17 13.25
N TYR A 129 -11.47 -6.96 13.62
CA TYR A 129 -11.03 -8.15 12.90
C TYR A 129 -11.01 -9.40 13.78
N ILE A 130 -11.85 -10.38 13.45
CA ILE A 130 -11.87 -11.69 14.15
C ILE A 130 -10.93 -12.70 13.49
N ASN A 131 -10.50 -13.72 14.24
CA ASN A 131 -9.46 -14.68 13.82
C ASN A 131 -9.73 -15.40 12.48
N ASP A 132 -10.99 -15.77 12.21
CA ASP A 132 -11.35 -16.47 10.96
C ASP A 132 -11.27 -15.54 9.75
N GLU A 133 -11.64 -14.26 9.91
CA GLU A 133 -11.50 -13.24 8.88
C GLU A 133 -10.03 -12.95 8.56
N LEU A 134 -9.17 -12.86 9.59
CA LEU A 134 -7.73 -12.64 9.42
C LEU A 134 -7.08 -13.74 8.58
N SER A 135 -7.54 -14.98 8.71
CA SER A 135 -7.03 -16.10 7.92
C SER A 135 -7.37 -15.94 6.43
N ASN A 136 -8.61 -15.53 6.13
CA ASN A 136 -9.04 -15.26 4.75
C ASN A 136 -8.32 -14.03 4.16
N MET A 137 -8.25 -12.93 4.90
CA MET A 137 -7.53 -11.73 4.47
C MET A 137 -6.04 -12.01 4.23
N SER A 138 -5.39 -12.76 5.13
CA SER A 138 -4.00 -13.18 4.94
C SER A 138 -3.81 -13.99 3.66
N LEU A 139 -4.78 -14.83 3.29
CA LEU A 139 -4.74 -15.58 2.05
C LEU A 139 -4.89 -14.67 0.83
N LEU A 140 -5.82 -13.71 0.87
CA LEU A 140 -6.03 -12.75 -0.22
C LEU A 140 -4.81 -11.85 -0.43
N VAL A 141 -4.21 -11.32 0.64
CA VAL A 141 -2.96 -10.55 0.55
C VAL A 141 -1.84 -11.43 -0.02
N TYR A 142 -1.72 -12.68 0.42
CA TYR A 142 -0.74 -13.60 -0.16
C TYR A 142 -0.97 -13.85 -1.66
N GLN A 143 -2.22 -14.06 -2.10
CA GLN A 143 -2.55 -14.25 -3.51
C GLN A 143 -2.21 -13.01 -4.34
N HIS A 144 -2.51 -11.83 -3.81
CA HIS A 144 -2.13 -10.56 -4.43
C HIS A 144 -0.61 -10.45 -4.60
N VAL A 145 0.15 -10.69 -3.53
CA VAL A 145 1.62 -10.65 -3.54
C VAL A 145 2.18 -11.70 -4.52
N TYR A 146 1.64 -12.92 -4.50
CA TYR A 146 2.05 -13.98 -5.40
C TYR A 146 1.80 -13.63 -6.87
N ALA A 147 0.68 -12.99 -7.20
CA ALA A 147 0.36 -12.63 -8.58
C ALA A 147 1.21 -11.46 -9.10
N ASN A 148 1.53 -10.49 -8.24
CA ASN A 148 2.10 -9.21 -8.66
C ASN A 148 3.62 -9.08 -8.46
N TYR A 149 4.26 -9.95 -7.68
CA TYR A 149 5.70 -9.83 -7.34
C TYR A 149 6.47 -11.08 -7.76
N GLN A 150 7.17 -10.99 -8.89
CA GLN A 150 7.88 -12.13 -9.50
C GLN A 150 9.21 -12.45 -8.80
N GLY A 151 9.71 -11.55 -7.95
CA GLY A 151 10.98 -11.68 -7.25
C GLY A 151 12.07 -10.80 -7.86
N ALA A 152 13.29 -10.91 -7.33
CA ALA A 152 14.45 -10.13 -7.77
C ALA A 152 14.21 -8.59 -7.75
N GLY A 153 13.34 -8.10 -6.87
CA GLY A 153 13.03 -6.67 -6.78
C GLY A 153 12.13 -6.16 -7.92
N ASN A 154 11.34 -7.03 -8.55
CA ASN A 154 10.41 -6.64 -9.62
C ASN A 154 8.96 -7.00 -9.28
N SER A 155 8.05 -6.10 -9.65
CA SER A 155 6.60 -6.28 -9.57
C SER A 155 5.90 -5.73 -10.82
N THR A 156 4.60 -5.97 -10.92
CA THR A 156 3.72 -5.36 -11.94
C THR A 156 3.64 -3.83 -11.83
N TYR A 157 3.95 -3.28 -10.65
CA TYR A 157 3.96 -1.85 -10.37
C TYR A 157 5.31 -1.18 -10.68
N GLY A 158 6.38 -1.98 -10.76
CA GLY A 158 7.73 -1.50 -11.08
C GLY A 158 8.82 -2.26 -10.33
N SER A 159 10.05 -1.78 -10.46
CA SER A 159 11.20 -2.31 -9.71
C SER A 159 11.37 -1.58 -8.38
N PHE A 160 11.93 -2.28 -7.38
CA PHE A 160 12.09 -1.78 -6.00
C PHE A 160 13.30 -2.38 -5.27
#